data_AF-A0A917VH85-F1
#
_entry.id   AF-A0A917VH85-F1
#
_cell.length_a   1.000
_cell.length_b   1.000
_cell.length_c   1.000
_cell.angle_alpha   90.00
_cell.angle_beta   90.00
_cell.angle_gamma   90.00
#
_symmetry.space_group_name_H-M   'P 1'
#
loop_
_entity.id
_entity.type
_entity.pdbx_description
1 polymer ?
#
loop_
_entity_poly.entity_id
_entity_poly.type
_entity_poly.pdbx_seq_one_letter_code
_entity_poly.pdbx_strand_id
1 'polypeptide(L)' 'MVTGQRAGLPVMVMVCGYSRWLLVRMPPSRAAGDLFAGMWTLLRMLGAAPKTLVRDKRKRDDREPGKR' A
#
# COMPACT_ATOMS: atom_id res chain seq x y z
N MET A 1 24.09 -5.19 -1.23
CA MET A 1 23.38 -6.49 -1.30
C MET A 1 21.90 -6.20 -1.54
N VAL A 2 21.46 -6.24 -2.80
CA VAL A 2 20.02 -6.08 -3.10
C VAL A 2 19.36 -7.42 -2.77
N THR A 3 18.60 -7.48 -1.70
CA THR A 3 17.87 -8.70 -1.34
C THR A 3 16.80 -8.91 -2.40
N GLY A 4 17.05 -9.91 -3.26
CA GLY A 4 16.14 -10.40 -4.28
C GLY A 4 14.94 -11.08 -3.67
N GLN A 5 14.06 -10.31 -3.03
CA GLN A 5 12.71 -10.78 -2.78
C GLN A 5 11.99 -10.72 -4.12
N ARG A 6 11.58 -11.88 -4.66
CA ARG A 6 10.63 -11.99 -5.79
C ARG A 6 9.26 -11.44 -5.37
N ALA A 7 9.21 -10.20 -4.91
CA ALA A 7 8.01 -9.52 -4.48
C ALA A 7 7.36 -9.00 -5.74
N GLY A 8 6.21 -9.57 -6.12
CA GLY A 8 5.37 -9.00 -7.17
C GLY A 8 5.26 -7.49 -7.01
N LEU A 9 5.32 -6.76 -8.12
CA LEU A 9 5.38 -5.31 -8.20
C LEU A 9 4.53 -4.69 -7.08
N PRO A 10 5.12 -3.99 -6.11
CA PRO A 10 4.34 -3.40 -5.02
C PRO A 10 3.44 -2.34 -5.63
N VAL A 11 2.15 -2.67 -5.73
CA VAL A 11 1.13 -1.75 -6.23
C VAL A 11 0.29 -1.28 -5.05
N MET A 12 0.06 0.02 -5.00
CA MET A 12 -0.83 0.66 -4.06
C MET A 12 -2.01 1.23 -4.83
N VAL A 13 -3.22 0.86 -4.40
CA VAL A 13 -4.47 1.29 -5.02
C VAL A 13 -5.32 1.98 -3.96
N MET A 14 -5.91 3.10 -4.33
CA MET A 14 -6.89 3.83 -3.52
C MET A 14 -8.16 4.03 -4.35
N VAL A 15 -9.32 3.73 -3.76
CA VAL A 15 -10.62 3.82 -4.43
C VAL A 15 -11.53 4.75 -3.64
N CYS A 16 -12.12 5.73 -4.31
CA CYS A 16 -13.18 6.58 -3.75
C CYS A 16 -14.54 5.99 -4.12
N GLY A 17 -15.18 5.31 -3.16
CA GLY A 17 -16.46 4.63 -3.39
C GLY A 17 -17.62 5.55 -3.79
N TYR A 18 -17.62 6.81 -3.34
CA TYR A 18 -18.66 7.79 -3.66
C TYR A 18 -18.53 8.37 -5.08
N SER A 19 -17.31 8.75 -5.48
CA SER A 19 -17.07 9.42 -6.76
C SER A 19 -16.79 8.44 -7.91
N ARG A 20 -16.65 7.13 -7.63
CA ARG A 20 -16.13 6.12 -8.58
C ARG A 20 -14.74 6.41 -9.13
N TRP A 21 -13.89 7.06 -8.33
CA TRP A 21 -12.50 7.36 -8.72
C TRP A 21 -11.53 6.28 -8.23
N LEU A 22 -10.55 5.94 -9.06
CA LEU A 22 -9.52 4.94 -8.78
C LEU A 22 -8.14 5.56 -9.04
N LEU A 23 -7.28 5.53 -8.03
CA LEU A 23 -5.93 6.10 -8.06
C LEU A 23 -4.94 4.97 -7.77
N VAL A 24 -3.89 4.86 -8.60
CA VAL A 24 -2.89 3.78 -8.50
C VAL A 24 -1.49 4.35 -8.51
N ARG A 25 -0.61 3.79 -7.67
CA ARG A 25 0.83 4.07 -7.70
C ARG A 25 1.63 2.82 -7.38
N MET A 26 2.81 2.69 -8.00
CA MET A 26 3.83 1.71 -7.61
C MET A 26 4.88 2.37 -6.70
N PRO A 27 4.83 2.17 -5.37
CA PRO A 27 5.93 2.58 -4.49
C PRO A 27 7.22 1.80 -4.81
N PRO A 28 8.41 2.39 -4.62
CA PRO A 28 9.68 1.74 -4.95
C PRO A 28 10.02 0.58 -3.99
N SER A 29 9.40 0.54 -2.80
CA SER A 29 9.55 -0.51 -1.80
C SER A 29 8.25 -0.75 -1.02
N ARG A 30 8.13 -1.91 -0.36
CA ARG A 30 7.06 -2.20 0.62
C ARG A 30 7.39 -1.68 2.02
N ALA A 31 8.45 -0.88 2.17
CA ALA A 31 8.80 -0.23 3.41
C ALA A 31 7.67 0.69 3.90
N ALA A 32 7.52 0.83 5.22
CA ALA A 32 6.47 1.67 5.79
C ALA A 32 6.55 3.11 5.27
N GLY A 33 7.75 3.69 5.18
CA GLY A 33 7.98 5.04 4.66
C GLY A 33 7.49 5.23 3.23
N ASP A 34 7.82 4.31 2.33
CA ASP A 34 7.37 4.36 0.92
C ASP A 34 5.86 4.18 0.77
N LEU A 35 5.23 3.39 1.63
CA LEU A 35 3.77 3.24 1.64
C LEU A 35 3.07 4.52 2.12
N PHE A 36 3.63 5.22 3.10
CA PHE A 36 3.10 6.52 3.53
C PHE A 36 3.29 7.57 2.44
N ALA A 37 4.48 7.66 1.85
CA ALA A 37 4.75 8.56 0.73
C ALA A 37 3.81 8.27 -0.47
N GLY A 38 3.59 6.99 -0.77
CA GLY A 38 2.61 6.50 -1.75
C GLY A 38 1.21 7.05 -1.51
N MET A 39 0.71 6.88 -0.28
CA MET A 39 -0.61 7.35 0.14
C MET A 39 -0.76 8.87 0.00
N TRP A 40 0.24 9.64 0.45
CA TRP A 40 0.20 11.10 0.37
C TRP A 40 0.16 11.60 -1.08
N THR A 41 0.89 10.96 -1.99
CA THR A 41 0.81 11.28 -3.42
C THR A 41 -0.61 11.05 -3.97
N LEU A 42 -1.23 9.92 -3.62
CA LEU A 42 -2.59 9.60 -4.09
C LEU A 42 -3.63 10.58 -3.53
N LEU A 43 -3.50 10.99 -2.27
CA LEU A 43 -4.35 12.03 -1.66
C LEU A 43 -4.17 13.39 -2.35
N ARG A 44 -2.94 13.75 -2.68
CA ARG A 44 -2.64 15.00 -3.39
C ARG A 44 -3.17 14.99 -4.82
N MET A 45 -3.18 13.83 -5.49
CA MET A 45 -3.83 13.65 -6.80
C MET A 45 -5.37 13.72 -6.71
N LEU A 46 -5.96 13.20 -5.64
CA LEU A 46 -7.39 13.33 -5.38
C LEU A 46 -7.81 14.79 -5.12
N GLY A 47 -6.89 15.66 -4.68
CA GLY A 47 -7.16 17.06 -4.37
C GLY A 47 -8.02 17.28 -3.12
N ALA A 48 -8.32 16.21 -2.37
CA ALA A 48 -9.19 16.25 -1.20
C ALA A 48 -8.76 15.21 -0.15
N ALA A 49 -9.08 15.49 1.12
CA ALA A 49 -8.91 14.55 2.22
C ALA A 49 -10.22 13.77 2.46
N PRO A 50 -10.27 12.45 2.25
CA PRO A 50 -11.45 11.65 2.53
C PRO A 50 -11.71 11.59 4.04
N LYS A 51 -12.98 11.69 4.45
CA LYS A 51 -13.39 11.60 5.87
C LYS A 51 -13.05 10.24 6.50
N THR A 52 -13.00 9.19 5.70
CA THR A 52 -12.71 7.83 6.15
C THR A 52 -11.75 7.19 5.16
N LEU A 53 -10.61 6.69 5.66
CA LEU A 53 -9.60 5.99 4.88
C LEU A 53 -9.35 4.63 5.52
N VAL A 54 -9.83 3.58 4.88
CA VAL A 54 -9.57 2.20 5.30
C VAL A 54 -8.34 1.70 4.56
N ARG A 55 -7.33 1.26 5.31
CA ARG A 55 -6.14 0.63 4.77
C ARG A 55 -6.17 -0.86 5.08
N ASP A 56 -6.00 -1.69 4.06
CA ASP A 56 -5.81 -3.12 4.24
C ASP A 56 -4.55 -3.38 5.08
N LYS A 57 -4.72 -4.11 6.19
CA LYS A 57 -3.64 -4.44 7.11
C LYS A 57 -3.10 -5.80 6.68
N ARG A 58 -2.00 -5.82 5.92
CA ARG A 58 -1.25 -7.08 5.73
C ARG A 58 -0.76 -7.57 7.08
N LYS A 59 -1.21 -8.76 7.50
CA LYS A 59 -0.54 -9.51 8.57
C LYS A 59 0.82 -9.96 8.04
N ARG A 60 1.88 -9.68 8.79
CA ARG A 60 3.10 -10.46 8.67
C ARG A 60 2.69 -11.88 9.08
N ASP A 61 2.86 -12.84 8.19
CA ASP A 61 2.68 -14.24 8.53
C ASP A 61 3.82 -14.59 9.50
N ASP A 62 3.56 -14.46 10.80
CA ASP A 62 4.46 -14.93 11.85
C ASP A 62 4.31 -16.45 12.00
N ARG A 63 4.36 -17.18 10.88
CA ARG A 63 4.46 -18.64 10.89
C ARG A 63 5.78 -18.98 11.57
N GLU A 64 5.73 -19.32 12.86
CA GLU A 64 6.86 -19.92 13.53
C GLU A 64 7.31 -21.16 12.74
N PRO A 65 8.59 -21.26 12.36
CA PRO A 65 9.10 -22.43 11.67
C PRO A 65 9.25 -23.57 12.69
N GLY A 66 8.17 -24.25 13.10
CA GLY A 66 8.33 -25.29 14.11
C GLY A 66 7.12 -26.00 14.71
N LYS A 67 5.92 -25.94 14.13
CA LYS A 67 4.85 -26.89 14.49
C LYS A 67 4.40 -27.72 13.30
N ARG A 68 4.93 -28.94 13.23
CA ARG A 68 4.30 -30.11 12.59
C ARG A 68 3.71 -30.97 13.69
#